data_AF-A0A8T4WU73-F1
#
_entry.id   AF-A0A8T4WU73-F1
#
_cell.length_a   1.000
_cell.length_b   1.000
_cell.length_c   1.000
_cell.angle_alpha   90.00
_cell.angle_beta   90.00
_cell.angle_gamma   90.00
#
_symmetry.space_group_name_H-M   'P 1'
#
loop_
_entity.id
_entity.type
_entity.pdbx_description
1 polymer ?
#
loop_
_entity_poly.entity_id
_entity_poly.type
_entity_poly.pdbx_seq_one_letter_code
_entity_poly.pdbx_strand_id
1 'polypeptide(L)'
;FTVIGAGVISVIEYFYLRFGESRGLSWLASTFASKNPELFVDEEENSPEFVQELIESGEGEKLEFKSTLRVNLHTGERDEDVEHAVLKTITAFLNTDGGTLLIGVSDDGEVTGIQKDEFGDNDKFYRHYSNLVRHHIDNKYLSLIQSNLIQMDGKHILKVDCRSSNEGVFLKVGDEQEFYVRTGPASVQLKGKKLVDYINQKYK
;
A
#
# COMPACT_ATOMS: atom_id res chain seq x y z
N PHE A 1 11.05 -16.76 11.35
CA PHE A 1 10.07 -17.85 11.27
C PHE A 1 10.47 -18.99 12.21
N THR A 2 10.18 -18.85 13.49
CA THR A 2 10.65 -19.79 14.51
C THR A 2 9.61 -20.89 14.65
N VAL A 3 10.04 -22.16 14.61
CA VAL A 3 9.24 -23.41 14.74
C VAL A 3 8.18 -23.36 15.86
N ILE A 4 8.40 -22.51 16.85
CA ILE A 4 7.50 -22.24 17.98
C ILE A 4 6.15 -21.63 17.53
N GLY A 5 6.14 -20.69 16.56
CA GLY A 5 4.92 -20.02 16.10
C GLY A 5 3.95 -20.95 15.36
N ALA A 6 4.47 -21.76 14.43
CA ALA A 6 3.69 -22.76 13.72
C ALA A 6 3.09 -23.81 14.68
N GLY A 7 3.86 -24.23 15.70
CA GLY A 7 3.38 -25.18 16.69
C GLY A 7 2.19 -24.65 17.51
N VAL A 8 2.19 -23.37 17.87
CA VAL A 8 1.07 -22.77 18.63
C VAL A 8 -0.19 -22.65 17.76
N ILE A 9 -0.06 -22.22 16.50
CA ILE A 9 -1.18 -22.11 15.56
C ILE A 9 -1.81 -23.48 15.32
N SER A 10 -1.02 -24.50 15.01
CA SER A 10 -1.54 -25.85 14.76
C SER A 10 -2.26 -26.45 15.98
N VAL A 11 -1.82 -26.10 17.20
CA VAL A 11 -2.51 -26.53 18.42
C VAL A 11 -3.86 -25.82 18.56
N ILE A 12 -3.91 -24.49 18.38
CA ILE A 12 -5.17 -23.73 18.44
C ILE A 12 -6.16 -24.24 17.39
N GLU A 13 -5.71 -24.40 16.15
CA GLU A 13 -6.50 -24.89 15.03
C GLU A 13 -7.02 -26.32 15.26
N TYR A 14 -6.18 -27.22 15.76
CA TYR A 14 -6.59 -28.57 16.14
C TYR A 14 -7.70 -28.58 17.20
N PHE A 15 -7.60 -27.73 18.23
CA PHE A 15 -8.65 -27.63 19.24
C PHE A 15 -9.93 -27.04 18.67
N TYR A 16 -9.84 -26.08 17.75
CA TYR A 16 -10.98 -25.49 17.04
C TYR A 16 -11.73 -26.54 16.22
N LEU A 17 -11.01 -27.32 15.40
CA LEU A 17 -11.56 -28.38 14.57
C LEU A 17 -12.17 -29.52 15.39
N ARG A 18 -11.59 -29.83 16.56
CA ARG A 18 -12.00 -30.99 17.36
C ARG A 18 -13.13 -30.69 18.34
N PHE A 19 -13.24 -29.46 18.85
CA PHE A 19 -14.17 -29.12 19.94
C PHE A 19 -15.13 -27.98 19.60
N GLY A 20 -15.02 -27.38 18.41
CA GLY A 20 -15.82 -26.23 18.01
C GLY A 20 -15.41 -24.93 18.72
N GLU A 21 -16.08 -23.85 18.35
CA GLU A 21 -15.79 -22.52 18.87
C GLU A 21 -16.19 -22.41 20.35
N SER A 22 -15.21 -22.22 21.22
CA SER A 22 -15.43 -22.01 22.66
C SER A 22 -14.81 -20.69 23.11
N ARG A 23 -15.46 -20.01 24.07
CA ARG A 23 -15.02 -18.70 24.59
C ARG A 23 -13.56 -18.68 25.06
N GLY A 24 -13.07 -19.78 25.61
CA GLY A 24 -11.67 -19.90 26.06
C GLY A 24 -10.65 -19.99 24.92
N LEU A 25 -10.99 -20.71 23.84
CA LEU A 25 -10.12 -20.83 22.66
C LEU A 25 -10.06 -19.52 21.88
N SER A 26 -11.20 -18.86 21.70
CA SER A 26 -11.27 -17.53 21.07
C SER A 26 -10.43 -16.51 21.83
N TRP A 27 -10.51 -16.48 23.16
CA TRP A 27 -9.68 -15.61 24.00
C TRP A 27 -8.17 -15.93 23.90
N LEU A 28 -7.79 -17.20 23.86
CA LEU A 28 -6.37 -17.59 23.70
C LEU A 28 -5.83 -17.20 22.32
N ALA A 29 -6.62 -17.42 21.27
CA ALA A 29 -6.27 -17.03 19.90
C ALA A 29 -6.09 -15.52 19.78
N SER A 30 -7.06 -14.74 20.27
CA SER A 30 -6.98 -13.27 20.25
C SER A 30 -5.80 -12.74 21.09
N THR A 31 -5.53 -13.36 22.23
CA THR A 31 -4.39 -12.99 23.09
C THR A 31 -3.06 -13.31 22.40
N PHE A 32 -2.95 -14.44 21.72
CA PHE A 32 -1.74 -14.82 20.99
C PHE A 32 -1.51 -13.95 19.75
N ALA A 33 -2.56 -13.63 18.99
CA ALA A 33 -2.52 -12.69 17.86
C ALA A 33 -2.08 -11.29 18.32
N SER A 34 -2.69 -10.77 19.39
CA SER A 34 -2.33 -9.45 19.94
C SER A 34 -0.88 -9.34 20.43
N LYS A 35 -0.27 -10.45 20.86
CA LYS A 35 1.12 -10.49 21.35
C LYS A 35 2.14 -10.84 20.26
N ASN A 36 1.70 -11.36 19.12
CA ASN A 36 2.53 -11.72 17.99
C ASN A 36 1.92 -11.17 16.70
N PRO A 37 1.81 -9.83 16.57
CA PRO A 37 1.16 -9.21 15.41
C PRO A 37 1.79 -9.68 14.10
N GLU A 38 3.13 -9.78 14.02
CA GLU A 38 3.83 -10.27 12.83
C GLU A 38 3.48 -11.70 12.36
N LEU A 39 2.77 -12.49 13.18
CA LEU A 39 2.36 -13.86 12.86
C LEU A 39 0.96 -13.96 12.21
N PHE A 40 0.14 -12.90 12.27
CA PHE A 40 -1.26 -12.91 11.78
C PHE A 40 -1.64 -11.67 10.95
N VAL A 41 -0.77 -10.65 10.91
CA VAL A 41 -1.08 -9.34 10.32
C VAL A 41 -1.20 -9.37 8.78
N ASP A 42 -0.47 -10.24 8.09
CA ASP A 42 -0.38 -10.14 6.62
C ASP A 42 -1.66 -10.58 5.86
N GLU A 43 -2.46 -11.51 6.38
CA GLU A 43 -3.68 -11.95 5.67
C GLU A 43 -4.90 -11.08 6.01
N GLU A 44 -5.03 -10.61 7.26
CA GLU A 44 -6.18 -9.81 7.70
C GLU A 44 -6.15 -8.39 7.12
N GLU A 45 -4.98 -7.75 7.05
CA GLU A 45 -4.79 -6.41 6.47
C GLU A 45 -4.87 -6.38 4.92
N ASN A 46 -5.03 -7.54 4.29
CA ASN A 46 -5.25 -7.67 2.84
C ASN A 46 -6.63 -8.28 2.54
N SER A 47 -7.53 -8.31 3.52
CA SER A 47 -8.91 -8.74 3.33
C SER A 47 -9.75 -7.65 2.63
N PRO A 48 -10.78 -8.03 1.85
CA PRO A 48 -11.82 -7.13 1.36
C PRO A 48 -12.40 -6.24 2.45
N GLU A 49 -12.69 -6.81 3.62
CA GLU A 49 -13.30 -6.13 4.75
C GLU A 49 -12.40 -5.01 5.28
N PHE A 50 -11.10 -5.29 5.43
CA PHE A 50 -10.14 -4.27 5.86
C PHE A 50 -9.98 -3.14 4.83
N VAL A 51 -9.95 -3.47 3.54
CA VAL A 51 -9.90 -2.44 2.48
C VAL A 51 -11.17 -1.59 2.50
N GLN A 52 -12.34 -2.18 2.77
CA GLN A 52 -13.58 -1.45 2.93
C GLN A 52 -13.49 -0.45 4.10
N GLU A 53 -12.96 -0.87 5.25
CA GLU A 53 -12.73 0.02 6.40
C GLU A 53 -11.79 1.19 6.07
N LEU A 54 -10.73 0.94 5.29
CA LEU A 54 -9.85 2.00 4.80
C LEU A 54 -10.62 2.99 3.94
N ILE A 55 -11.41 2.50 2.97
CA ILE A 55 -12.22 3.36 2.09
C ILE A 55 -13.17 4.25 2.91
N GLU A 56 -13.85 3.67 3.90
CA GLU A 56 -14.77 4.39 4.79
C GLU A 56 -14.08 5.42 5.68
N SER A 57 -12.81 5.20 6.03
CA SER A 57 -12.02 6.18 6.79
C SER A 57 -11.69 7.45 5.98
N GLY A 58 -11.74 7.35 4.64
CA GLY A 58 -11.47 8.45 3.72
C GLY A 58 -9.99 8.80 3.56
N GLU A 59 -9.70 9.64 2.57
CA GLU A 59 -8.33 10.10 2.33
C GLU A 59 -7.77 10.91 3.51
N GLY A 60 -6.47 10.82 3.70
CA GLY A 60 -5.77 11.51 4.77
C GLY A 60 -4.27 11.53 4.60
N GLU A 61 -3.56 11.81 5.69
CA GLU A 61 -2.10 11.90 5.65
C GLU A 61 -1.42 10.58 5.30
N LYS A 62 -2.05 9.46 5.69
CA LYS A 62 -1.54 8.09 5.51
C LYS A 62 -2.38 7.22 4.57
N LEU A 63 -3.41 7.77 3.94
CA LEU A 63 -4.27 7.05 3.02
C LEU A 63 -4.58 7.92 1.82
N GLU A 64 -4.35 7.40 0.61
CA GLU A 64 -4.62 8.08 -0.64
C GLU A 64 -5.38 7.14 -1.59
N PHE A 65 -6.34 7.67 -2.33
CA PHE A 65 -7.06 6.96 -3.38
C PHE A 65 -6.62 7.44 -4.77
N LYS A 66 -6.60 6.51 -5.72
CA LYS A 66 -6.43 6.79 -7.14
C LYS A 66 -7.39 5.89 -7.91
N SER A 67 -8.17 6.46 -8.81
CA SER A 67 -9.16 5.67 -9.55
C SER A 67 -8.53 4.71 -10.57
N THR A 68 -7.36 5.07 -11.08
CA THR A 68 -6.64 4.36 -12.14
C THR A 68 -5.13 4.45 -11.93
N LEU A 69 -4.39 3.55 -12.59
CA LEU A 69 -2.92 3.57 -12.63
C LEU A 69 -2.37 4.43 -13.77
N ARG A 70 -3.02 4.43 -14.93
CA ARG A 70 -2.50 5.09 -16.15
C ARG A 70 -3.55 5.76 -17.03
N VAL A 71 -4.83 5.45 -16.88
CA VAL A 71 -5.87 6.01 -17.75
C VAL A 71 -6.44 7.27 -17.14
N ASN A 72 -6.39 8.37 -17.89
CA ASN A 72 -7.05 9.61 -17.51
C ASN A 72 -8.55 9.47 -17.77
N LEU A 73 -9.36 9.57 -16.71
CA LEU A 73 -10.79 9.34 -16.79
C LEU A 73 -11.57 10.39 -17.61
N HIS A 74 -10.98 11.56 -17.86
CA HIS A 74 -11.61 12.60 -18.68
C HIS A 74 -11.42 12.34 -20.17
N THR A 75 -10.23 11.88 -20.58
CA THR A 75 -9.89 11.64 -21.99
C THR A 75 -10.15 10.19 -22.40
N GLY A 76 -10.13 9.26 -21.45
CA GLY A 76 -10.17 7.81 -21.72
C GLY A 76 -8.86 7.27 -22.29
N GLU A 77 -7.81 8.09 -22.33
CA GLU A 77 -6.51 7.72 -22.91
C GLU A 77 -5.47 7.45 -21.82
N ARG A 78 -4.39 6.77 -22.21
CA ARG A 78 -3.23 6.58 -21.33
C ARG A 78 -2.51 7.91 -21.14
N ASP A 79 -2.12 8.18 -19.91
CA ASP A 79 -1.58 9.45 -19.49
C ASP A 79 -0.44 9.21 -18.48
N GLU A 80 0.76 9.65 -18.84
CA GLU A 80 1.96 9.53 -18.01
C GLU A 80 1.84 10.34 -16.71
N ASP A 81 1.04 11.41 -16.70
CA ASP A 81 0.81 12.21 -15.49
C ASP A 81 0.00 11.42 -14.44
N VAL A 82 -0.84 10.47 -14.87
CA VAL A 82 -1.57 9.57 -13.95
C VAL A 82 -0.60 8.56 -13.32
N GLU A 83 0.31 7.98 -14.12
CA GLU A 83 1.35 7.08 -13.60
C GLU A 83 2.31 7.83 -12.66
N HIS A 84 2.68 9.05 -13.03
CA HIS A 84 3.50 9.94 -12.20
C HIS A 84 2.82 10.25 -10.87
N ALA A 85 1.52 10.55 -10.85
CA ALA A 85 0.78 10.81 -9.63
C ALA A 85 0.81 9.63 -8.65
N VAL A 86 0.72 8.39 -9.14
CA VAL A 86 0.87 7.18 -8.32
C VAL A 86 2.28 7.08 -7.71
N LEU A 87 3.31 7.21 -8.54
CA LEU A 87 4.70 7.12 -8.10
C LEU A 87 5.10 8.24 -7.14
N LYS A 88 4.58 9.44 -7.38
CA LYS A 88 4.68 10.61 -6.50
C LYS A 88 4.11 10.33 -5.12
N THR A 89 2.94 9.70 -5.03
CA THR A 89 2.34 9.33 -3.75
C THR A 89 3.17 8.27 -3.02
N ILE A 90 3.62 7.23 -3.72
CA ILE A 90 4.48 6.18 -3.12
C ILE A 90 5.75 6.82 -2.54
N THR A 91 6.47 7.62 -3.32
CA THR A 91 7.70 8.28 -2.84
C THR A 91 7.44 9.28 -1.71
N ALA A 92 6.31 9.98 -1.73
CA ALA A 92 5.89 10.84 -0.63
C ALA A 92 5.70 10.04 0.68
N PHE A 93 5.01 8.90 0.64
CA PHE A 93 4.83 8.05 1.82
C PHE A 93 6.14 7.49 2.36
N LEU A 94 7.02 7.01 1.48
CA LEU A 94 8.35 6.53 1.86
C LEU A 94 9.17 7.63 2.56
N ASN A 95 9.03 8.88 2.11
CA ASN A 95 9.73 10.02 2.70
C ASN A 95 9.04 10.60 3.94
N THR A 96 7.84 10.17 4.32
CA THR A 96 7.09 10.61 5.52
C THR A 96 6.85 9.44 6.47
N ASP A 97 5.69 9.32 7.10
CA ASP A 97 5.44 8.31 8.14
C ASP A 97 4.89 6.99 7.57
N GLY A 98 5.21 6.69 6.30
CA GLY A 98 4.55 5.63 5.54
C GLY A 98 3.11 5.98 5.16
N GLY A 99 2.38 5.00 4.67
CA GLY A 99 0.98 5.12 4.31
C GLY A 99 0.53 4.03 3.33
N THR A 100 -0.75 4.04 3.02
CA THR A 100 -1.40 3.12 2.09
C THR A 100 -1.96 3.89 0.90
N LEU A 101 -1.72 3.39 -0.30
CA LEU A 101 -2.32 3.87 -1.54
C LEU A 101 -3.28 2.79 -2.05
N LEU A 102 -4.53 3.16 -2.32
CA LEU A 102 -5.50 2.30 -2.99
C LEU A 102 -5.68 2.75 -4.44
N ILE A 103 -5.44 1.85 -5.40
CA ILE A 103 -5.64 2.09 -6.82
C ILE A 103 -6.83 1.28 -7.32
N GLY A 104 -7.77 1.94 -8.00
CA GLY A 104 -9.10 1.40 -8.33
C GLY A 104 -10.19 1.89 -7.38
N VAL A 105 -9.96 3.01 -6.67
CA VAL A 105 -10.92 3.68 -5.79
C VAL A 105 -10.98 5.16 -6.18
N SER A 106 -12.16 5.73 -6.36
CA SER A 106 -12.31 7.16 -6.64
C SER A 106 -12.25 8.03 -5.39
N ASP A 107 -12.10 9.34 -5.60
CA ASP A 107 -11.95 10.33 -4.53
C ASP A 107 -13.17 10.39 -3.59
N ASP A 108 -14.34 9.92 -4.04
CA ASP A 108 -15.58 9.77 -3.25
C ASP A 108 -15.71 8.40 -2.57
N GLY A 109 -14.70 7.52 -2.70
CA GLY A 109 -14.68 6.19 -2.10
C GLY A 109 -15.40 5.12 -2.91
N GLU A 110 -15.84 5.38 -4.15
CA GLU A 110 -16.41 4.34 -5.00
C GLU A 110 -15.32 3.34 -5.44
N VAL A 111 -15.58 2.04 -5.27
CA VAL A 111 -14.72 0.99 -5.83
C VAL A 111 -14.92 0.96 -7.35
N THR A 112 -14.02 1.60 -8.10
CA THR A 112 -14.05 1.61 -9.58
C THR A 112 -13.37 0.39 -10.19
N GLY A 113 -12.40 -0.18 -9.48
CA GLY A 113 -11.53 -1.26 -9.93
C GLY A 113 -10.51 -0.83 -10.99
N ILE A 114 -9.53 -1.71 -11.25
CA ILE A 114 -8.43 -1.49 -12.20
C ILE A 114 -8.77 -1.80 -13.66
N GLN A 115 -10.01 -2.18 -13.98
CA GLN A 115 -10.41 -2.57 -15.33
C GLN A 115 -10.33 -1.39 -16.31
N LYS A 116 -10.56 -0.17 -15.81
CA LYS A 116 -10.44 1.07 -16.60
C LYS A 116 -9.02 1.32 -17.11
N ASP A 117 -8.01 0.66 -16.54
CA ASP A 117 -6.64 0.77 -17.03
C ASP A 117 -6.35 -0.09 -18.28
N GLU A 118 -7.31 -0.90 -18.76
CA GLU A 118 -7.25 -1.61 -20.04
C GLU A 118 -6.04 -2.55 -20.21
N PHE A 119 -5.60 -3.21 -19.13
CA PHE A 119 -4.54 -4.23 -19.22
C PHE A 119 -5.04 -5.59 -19.72
N GLY A 120 -6.36 -5.79 -19.70
CA GLY A 120 -7.04 -7.04 -20.10
C GLY A 120 -6.95 -8.17 -19.07
N ASP A 121 -5.92 -8.17 -18.23
CA ASP A 121 -5.73 -9.15 -17.15
C ASP A 121 -4.92 -8.57 -15.99
N ASN A 122 -5.17 -9.07 -14.79
CA ASN A 122 -4.58 -8.63 -13.52
C ASN A 122 -3.05 -8.82 -13.49
N ASP A 123 -2.53 -9.90 -14.07
CA ASP A 123 -1.08 -10.15 -14.09
C ASP A 123 -0.34 -9.11 -14.95
N LYS A 124 -0.98 -8.65 -16.01
CA LYS A 124 -0.42 -7.60 -16.89
C LYS A 124 -0.42 -6.25 -16.19
N PHE A 125 -1.50 -5.92 -15.49
CA PHE A 125 -1.58 -4.72 -14.65
C PHE A 125 -0.48 -4.74 -13.57
N TYR A 126 -0.41 -5.81 -12.78
CA TYR A 126 0.54 -5.90 -11.67
C TYR A 126 1.99 -5.84 -12.14
N ARG A 127 2.30 -6.52 -13.26
CA ARG A 127 3.64 -6.44 -13.87
C ARG A 127 3.98 -5.03 -14.36
N HIS A 128 3.02 -4.31 -14.94
CA HIS A 128 3.22 -2.93 -15.37
C HIS A 128 3.48 -2.01 -14.17
N TYR A 129 2.63 -2.05 -13.15
CA TYR A 129 2.85 -1.36 -11.88
C TYR A 129 4.23 -1.66 -11.29
N SER A 130 4.59 -2.94 -11.19
CA SER A 130 5.87 -3.36 -10.63
C SER A 130 7.05 -2.85 -11.45
N ASN A 131 6.91 -2.77 -12.78
CA ASN A 131 7.94 -2.21 -13.65
C ASN A 131 8.05 -0.69 -13.50
N LEU A 132 6.92 0.03 -13.38
CA LEU A 132 6.92 1.47 -13.09
C LEU A 132 7.69 1.76 -11.80
N VAL A 133 7.34 1.08 -10.71
CA VAL A 133 8.03 1.26 -9.42
C VAL A 133 9.52 0.99 -9.55
N ARG A 134 9.94 -0.13 -10.16
CA ARG A 134 11.37 -0.47 -10.35
C ARG A 134 12.13 0.48 -11.27
N HIS A 135 11.45 1.08 -12.24
CA HIS A 135 12.09 1.98 -13.19
C HIS A 135 12.36 3.36 -12.57
N HIS A 136 11.44 3.81 -11.71
CA HIS A 136 11.44 5.17 -11.18
C HIS A 136 11.95 5.28 -9.73
N ILE A 137 11.97 4.19 -8.96
CA ILE A 137 12.42 4.14 -7.57
C ILE A 137 13.57 3.14 -7.44
N ASP A 138 14.63 3.53 -6.73
CA ASP A 138 15.82 2.68 -6.53
C ASP A 138 15.46 1.34 -5.88
N ASN A 139 16.05 0.26 -6.42
CA ASN A 139 15.80 -1.11 -5.99
C ASN A 139 16.00 -1.35 -4.48
N LYS A 140 16.87 -0.58 -3.81
CA LYS A 140 17.10 -0.72 -2.36
C LYS A 140 15.87 -0.39 -1.52
N TYR A 141 14.92 0.39 -2.04
CA TYR A 141 13.70 0.79 -1.32
C TYR A 141 12.52 -0.15 -1.58
N LEU A 142 12.62 -1.11 -2.50
CA LEU A 142 11.48 -1.97 -2.87
C LEU A 142 10.96 -2.82 -1.72
N SER A 143 11.81 -3.17 -0.75
CA SER A 143 11.38 -3.90 0.46
C SER A 143 10.48 -3.06 1.38
N LEU A 144 10.41 -1.74 1.17
CA LEU A 144 9.51 -0.84 1.89
C LEU A 144 8.16 -0.66 1.19
N ILE A 145 7.97 -1.25 0.00
CA ILE A 145 6.75 -1.15 -0.81
C ILE A 145 6.16 -2.56 -0.94
N GLN A 146 5.05 -2.81 -0.26
CA GLN A 146 4.29 -4.05 -0.40
C GLN A 146 3.02 -3.76 -1.20
N SER A 147 2.66 -4.65 -2.12
CA SER A 147 1.49 -4.42 -2.98
C SER A 147 0.73 -5.70 -3.26
N ASN A 148 -0.58 -5.67 -3.02
CA ASN A 148 -1.49 -6.80 -3.12
C ASN A 148 -2.73 -6.43 -3.96
N LEU A 149 -3.16 -7.35 -4.81
CA LEU A 149 -4.44 -7.23 -5.53
C LEU A 149 -5.54 -7.81 -4.66
N ILE A 150 -6.49 -6.97 -4.28
CA ILE A 150 -7.63 -7.34 -3.43
C ILE A 150 -8.88 -7.38 -4.31
N GLN A 151 -9.58 -8.51 -4.28
CA GLN A 151 -10.84 -8.67 -5.02
C GLN A 151 -12.02 -8.28 -4.13
N MET A 152 -12.80 -7.30 -4.56
CA MET A 152 -14.00 -6.81 -3.85
C MET A 152 -15.11 -6.55 -4.85
N ASP A 153 -16.32 -7.04 -4.58
CA ASP A 153 -17.50 -6.84 -5.44
C ASP A 153 -17.26 -7.17 -6.93
N GLY A 154 -16.48 -8.23 -7.19
CA GLY A 154 -16.11 -8.64 -8.55
C GLY A 154 -15.12 -7.71 -9.27
N LYS A 155 -14.64 -6.66 -8.59
CA LYS A 155 -13.59 -5.75 -9.05
C LYS A 155 -12.28 -6.04 -8.33
N HIS A 156 -11.17 -5.52 -8.86
CA HIS A 156 -9.86 -5.64 -8.23
C HIS A 156 -9.32 -4.25 -7.91
N ILE A 157 -8.81 -4.08 -6.69
CA ILE A 157 -8.09 -2.90 -6.20
C ILE A 157 -6.65 -3.32 -5.99
N LEU A 158 -5.70 -2.46 -6.33
CA LEU A 158 -4.31 -2.63 -5.90
C LEU A 158 -4.09 -1.83 -4.62
N LYS A 159 -3.88 -2.53 -3.50
CA LYS A 159 -3.43 -1.93 -2.25
C LYS A 159 -1.90 -1.87 -2.24
N VAL A 160 -1.35 -0.71 -1.94
CA VAL A 160 0.10 -0.48 -1.85
C VAL A 160 0.44 0.09 -0.48
N ASP A 161 1.10 -0.70 0.35
CA ASP A 161 1.56 -0.29 1.67
C ASP A 161 3.03 0.15 1.60
N CYS A 162 3.29 1.37 2.05
CA CYS A 162 4.60 2.01 2.04
C CYS A 162 5.08 2.21 3.48
N ARG A 163 6.26 1.67 3.80
CA ARG A 163 6.94 1.91 5.07
C ARG A 163 7.88 3.10 4.96
N SER A 164 7.96 3.91 6.02
CA SER A 164 8.90 5.04 6.11
C SER A 164 10.33 4.57 5.88
N SER A 165 11.03 5.26 4.98
CA SER A 165 12.46 5.08 4.73
C SER A 165 13.27 5.82 5.77
N ASN A 166 14.44 5.29 6.11
CA ASN A 166 15.45 5.95 6.94
C ASN A 166 16.41 6.85 6.14
N GLU A 167 16.23 6.91 4.82
CA GLU A 167 16.97 7.78 3.90
C GLU A 167 16.01 8.47 2.93
N GLY A 168 16.47 9.54 2.29
CA GLY A 168 15.69 10.23 1.26
C GLY A 168 15.49 9.38 0.00
N VAL A 169 14.24 9.20 -0.40
CA VAL A 169 13.81 8.50 -1.62
C VAL A 169 13.50 9.52 -2.72
N PHE A 170 14.22 9.45 -3.83
CA PHE A 170 14.00 10.30 -4.99
C PHE A 170 13.24 9.53 -6.06
N LEU A 171 12.25 10.19 -6.66
CA LEU A 171 11.56 9.73 -7.87
C LEU A 171 12.37 10.13 -9.09
N LYS A 172 12.79 9.17 -9.91
CA LYS A 172 13.46 9.45 -11.18
C LYS A 172 12.43 9.76 -12.25
N VAL A 173 12.53 10.89 -12.96
CA VAL A 173 11.66 11.24 -14.09
C VAL A 173 12.53 11.71 -15.24
N GLY A 174 12.74 10.85 -16.24
CA GLY A 174 13.76 11.07 -17.27
C GLY A 174 15.15 11.19 -16.65
N ASP A 175 15.80 12.34 -16.85
CA ASP A 175 17.11 12.69 -16.27
C ASP A 175 16.99 13.47 -14.94
N GLU A 176 15.78 13.83 -14.53
CA GLU A 176 15.54 14.56 -13.29
C GLU A 176 15.30 13.63 -12.09
N GLN A 177 15.58 14.16 -10.89
CA GLN A 177 15.30 13.52 -9.61
C GLN A 177 14.40 14.42 -8.79
N GLU A 178 13.23 13.93 -8.46
CA GLU A 178 12.21 14.67 -7.72
C GLU A 178 12.09 14.13 -6.29
N PHE A 179 11.85 15.01 -5.32
CA PHE A 179 11.68 14.63 -3.92
C PHE A 179 10.31 15.09 -3.43
N TYR A 180 9.50 14.13 -2.98
CA TYR A 180 8.14 14.38 -2.51
C TYR A 180 8.00 14.00 -1.04
N VAL A 181 7.16 14.74 -0.33
CA VAL A 181 6.75 14.46 1.06
C VAL A 181 5.25 14.66 1.19
N ARG A 182 4.61 13.95 2.12
CA ARG A 182 3.26 14.30 2.59
C ARG A 182 3.28 15.57 3.42
N THR A 183 2.25 16.40 3.25
CA THR A 183 1.95 17.55 4.09
C THR A 183 0.44 17.59 4.25
N GLY A 184 -0.05 16.99 5.34
CA GLY A 184 -1.46 16.60 5.43
C GLY A 184 -1.81 15.61 4.30
N PRO A 185 -2.96 15.74 3.62
CA PRO A 185 -3.37 14.84 2.54
C PRO A 185 -2.67 15.12 1.19
N ALA A 186 -1.75 16.08 1.12
CA ALA A 186 -1.12 16.47 -0.15
C ALA A 186 0.31 15.95 -0.27
N SER A 187 0.68 15.47 -1.46
CA SER A 187 2.06 15.17 -1.83
C SER A 187 2.74 16.42 -2.43
N VAL A 188 3.70 17.00 -1.72
CA VAL A 188 4.38 18.26 -2.06
C VAL A 188 5.82 18.00 -2.49
N GLN A 189 6.23 18.61 -3.60
CA GLN A 189 7.62 18.54 -4.07
C GLN A 189 8.50 19.50 -3.26
N LEU A 190 9.61 19.00 -2.71
CA LEU A 190 10.64 19.83 -2.09
C LEU A 190 11.82 20.00 -3.04
N LYS A 191 12.30 21.25 -3.17
CA LYS A 191 13.49 21.61 -3.95
C LYS A 191 14.39 22.57 -3.15
N GLY A 192 15.65 22.66 -3.55
CA GLY A 192 16.62 23.62 -3.00
C GLY A 192 16.74 23.57 -1.48
N LYS A 193 16.72 24.73 -0.83
CA LYS A 193 16.91 24.86 0.62
C LYS A 193 15.90 24.02 1.43
N LYS A 194 14.63 23.99 1.03
CA LYS A 194 13.58 23.23 1.76
C LYS A 194 13.88 21.74 1.80
N LEU A 195 14.37 21.18 0.69
CA LEU A 195 14.78 19.78 0.61
C LEU A 195 15.97 19.50 1.54
N VAL A 196 17.00 20.34 1.48
CA VAL A 196 18.20 20.20 2.33
C VAL A 196 17.84 20.28 3.80
N ASP A 197 17.00 21.23 4.19
CA ASP A 197 16.54 21.40 5.57
C ASP A 197 15.75 20.15 6.04
N TYR A 198 14.83 19.64 5.21
CA TYR A 198 14.04 18.45 5.51
C TYR A 198 14.91 17.21 5.73
N ILE A 199 15.83 16.92 4.80
CA ILE A 199 16.72 15.75 4.89
C ILE A 199 17.55 15.82 6.17
N ASN A 200 18.10 16.99 6.49
CA ASN A 200 18.90 17.20 7.70
C ASN A 200 18.10 17.07 9.00
N GLN A 201 16.80 17.34 8.97
CA GLN A 201 15.96 17.21 10.17
C GLN A 201 15.48 15.77 10.36
N LYS A 202 15.10 15.09 9.28
CA LYS A 202 14.46 13.76 9.35
C LYS A 202 15.45 12.61 9.50
N TYR A 203 16.60 12.69 8.83
CA TYR A 203 17.50 11.52 8.67
C TYR A 203 18.86 11.69 9.36
N LYS A 204 19.01 12.67 10.26
CA LYS A 204 20.23 12.88 11.05
C LYS A 204 20.29 12.01 12.30
#